data_AF-A0A925YM44-F1
#
_entry.id   AF-A0A925YM44-F1
#
_cell.length_a   1.000
_cell.length_b   1.000
_cell.length_c   1.000
_cell.angle_alpha   90.00
_cell.angle_beta   90.00
_cell.angle_gamma   90.00
#
_symmetry.space_group_name_H-M   'P 1'
#
loop_
_entity.id
_entity.type
_entity.pdbx_description
1 polymer ?
#
loop_
_entity_poly.entity_id
_entity_poly.type
_entity_poly.pdbx_seq_one_letter_code
_entity_poly.pdbx_strand_id
1 'polypeptide(L)' 'IIVSAGAPRIPSLLVDQLSEGGRLVIPVGQGDEQQIAVVRRQGDSYSMTTDTKCRYVDLLGRYGFGGTPPAA' A
#
# COMPACT_ATOMS: atom_id res chain seq x y z
N ILE A 1 9.22 -1.35 -4.28
CA ILE A 1 7.92 -1.83 -4.79
C ILE A 1 7.05 -0.61 -5.10
N ILE A 2 6.41 -0.58 -6.26
CA ILE A 2 5.46 0.47 -6.63
C ILE A 2 4.16 -0.23 -7.03
N VAL A 3 3.03 0.26 -6.52
CA VAL A 3 1.70 -0.24 -6.87
C VAL A 3 0.97 0.85 -7.65
N SER A 4 0.49 0.52 -8.84
CA SER A 4 -0.21 1.43 -9.75
C SER A 4 -1.73 1.24 -9.73
N ALA A 5 -2.29 0.96 -8.54
CA ALA A 5 -3.71 0.80 -8.28
C ALA A 5 -4.01 1.15 -6.81
N GLY A 6 -5.17 1.77 -6.56
CA GLY A 6 -5.60 2.19 -5.24
C GLY A 6 -6.04 1.01 -4.38
N ALA A 7 -5.47 0.88 -3.19
CA ALA A 7 -5.87 -0.14 -2.23
C ALA A 7 -6.70 0.46 -1.09
N PRO A 8 -7.67 -0.29 -0.51
CA PRO A 8 -8.42 0.18 0.65
C PRO A 8 -7.54 0.37 1.89
N ARG A 9 -6.40 -0.32 1.94
CA ARG A 9 -5.37 -0.26 2.98
C ARG A 9 -4.06 -0.79 2.41
N ILE A 10 -2.94 -0.50 3.07
CA ILE A 10 -1.63 -1.04 2.69
C ILE A 10 -1.60 -2.55 3.00
N PRO A 11 -1.38 -3.43 2.01
CA PRO A 11 -1.24 -4.86 2.27
C PRO A 11 0.06 -5.17 3.03
N SER A 12 -0.02 -5.84 4.19
CA SER A 12 1.15 -6.22 5.00
C SER A 12 2.15 -7.05 4.20
N LEU A 13 1.68 -7.98 3.37
CA LEU A 13 2.55 -8.78 2.50
C LEU A 13 3.46 -7.99 1.57
N LEU A 14 3.06 -6.78 1.15
CA LEU A 14 3.92 -5.92 0.33
C LEU A 14 4.96 -5.20 1.17
N VAL A 15 4.66 -4.94 2.45
CA VAL A 15 5.60 -4.39 3.43
C VAL A 15 6.62 -5.46 3.81
N ASP A 16 6.19 -6.70 4.06
CA ASP A 16 7.05 -7.83 4.43
C ASP A 16 8.04 -8.22 3.32
N GLN A 17 7.69 -7.95 2.06
CA GLN A 17 8.56 -8.15 0.90
C GLN A 17 9.63 -7.05 0.73
N LEU A 18 9.63 -6.00 1.56
CA LEU A 18 10.66 -4.95 1.47
C LEU A 18 11.99 -5.45 2.02
N SER A 19 13.02 -5.41 1.18
CA SER A 19 14.42 -5.49 1.61
C SER A 19 14.81 -4.30 2.49
N GLU A 20 15.92 -4.42 3.22
CA GLU A 20 16.48 -3.33 4.01
C GLU A 20 16.70 -2.06 3.17
N GLY A 21 16.27 -0.90 3.69
CA GLY A 21 16.26 0.38 2.97
C GLY A 21 15.24 0.47 1.82
N GLY A 22 14.49 -0.60 1.54
CA GLY A 22 13.46 -0.69 0.52
C GLY A 22 12.27 0.23 0.79
N ARG A 23 11.58 0.60 -0.29
CA ARG A 23 10.39 1.47 -0.26
C ARG A 23 9.21 0.83 -0.97
N LEU A 24 8.04 0.94 -0.37
CA LEU A 24 6.73 0.69 -0.98
C LEU A 24 6.06 2.04 -1.22
N VAL A 25 5.61 2.27 -2.46
CA VAL A 25 4.78 3.41 -2.84
C VAL A 25 3.45 2.88 -3.35
N ILE A 26 2.35 3.29 -2.72
CA ILE A 26 1.02 2.75 -3.01
C ILE A 26 -0.06 3.84 -2.82
N PRO A 27 -0.98 4.02 -3.77
CA PRO A 27 -2.19 4.80 -3.55
C PRO A 27 -3.12 4.08 -2.57
N VAL A 28 -3.56 4.79 -1.53
CA VAL A 28 -4.46 4.27 -0.50
C VAL A 28 -5.69 5.15 -0.37
N GLY A 29 -6.86 4.53 -0.32
CA GLY A 29 -8.16 5.21 -0.24
C GLY A 29 -9.16 4.60 -1.21
N GLN A 30 -10.38 5.16 -1.27
CA GLN A 30 -11.49 4.62 -2.05
C GLN A 30 -12.05 5.65 -3.03
N GLY A 31 -12.34 5.21 -4.25
CA GLY A 31 -12.90 6.08 -5.29
C GLY A 31 -12.00 7.28 -5.59
N ASP A 32 -12.57 8.48 -5.54
CA ASP A 32 -11.86 9.73 -5.82
C ASP A 32 -11.02 10.26 -4.64
N GLU A 33 -11.08 9.61 -3.47
CA GLU A 33 -10.36 9.99 -2.26
C GLU A 33 -9.20 9.02 -2.00
N GLN A 34 -8.13 9.14 -2.80
CA GLN A 34 -6.89 8.38 -2.62
C GLN A 34 -5.70 9.30 -2.37
N GLN A 35 -4.74 8.82 -1.59
CA GLN A 35 -3.46 9.49 -1.35
C GLN A 35 -2.29 8.52 -1.52
N ILE A 36 -1.16 9.03 -1.99
CA ILE A 36 0.07 8.24 -2.06
C ILE A 36 0.61 8.02 -0.65
N ALA A 37 0.69 6.75 -0.25
CA ALA A 37 1.41 6.33 0.94
C ALA A 37 2.81 5.81 0.54
N VAL A 38 3.81 6.21 1.30
CA VAL A 38 5.19 5.74 1.17
C VAL A 38 5.59 5.05 2.46
N VAL A 39 5.90 3.76 2.37
CA VAL A 39 6.46 2.97 3.48
C VAL A 39 7.92 2.70 3.19
N ARG A 40 8.79 2.92 4.17
CA ARG A 40 10.22 2.62 4.08
C ARG A 40 10.64 1.71 5.22
N ARG A 41 11.37 0.64 4.90
CA ARG A 41 12.00 -0.24 5.88
C ARG A 41 13.31 0.37 6.38
N GLN A 42 13.50 0.35 7.70
CA GLN A 42 14.66 0.84 8.42
C GLN A 42 15.02 -0.18 9.51
N GLY A 43 15.86 -1.15 9.17
CA GLY A 43 16.14 -2.33 10.01
C GLY A 43 14.88 -3.15 10.27
N ASP A 44 14.57 -3.29 11.54
CA ASP A 44 13.37 -3.99 12.04
C ASP A 44 12.15 -3.06 12.18
N SER A 45 12.29 -1.79 11.78
CA SER A 45 11.24 -0.79 11.87
C SER A 45 10.77 -0.32 10.50
N TYR A 46 9.57 0.26 10.46
CA TYR A 46 8.97 0.82 9.27
C TYR A 46 8.52 2.25 9.54
N SER A 47 8.83 3.16 8.62
CA SER A 47 8.30 4.52 8.63
C SER A 47 7.28 4.68 7.52
N MET A 48 6.16 5.34 7.80
CA MET A 48 5.11 5.64 6.82
C MET A 48 4.89 7.15 6.74
N THR A 49 4.77 7.65 5.51
CA THR A 49 4.35 9.02 5.23
C THR A 49 3.22 9.02 4.20
N THR A 50 2.26 9.90 4.39
CA THR A 50 1.25 10.20 3.37
C THR A 50 1.67 11.46 2.63
N ASP A 51 1.59 11.41 1.31
CA ASP A 51 2.06 12.46 0.42
C ASP A 51 0.87 13.09 -0.30
N THR A 52 0.79 12.91 -1.63
CA THR A 52 -0.10 13.69 -2.50
C THR A 52 -1.43 12.97 -2.77
N LYS A 53 -2.52 13.74 -2.94
CA LYS A 53 -3.81 13.22 -3.43
C LYS A 53 -3.68 12.70 -4.86
N CYS A 54 -4.33 11.59 -5.19
CA CYS A 54 -4.25 10.97 -6.50
C CYS A 54 -5.56 10.27 -6.88
N ARG A 55 -5.66 9.82 -8.13
CA ARG A 55 -6.76 8.98 -8.62
C ARG A 55 -6.21 7.85 -9.47
N TYR A 56 -6.32 6.64 -8.96
CA TYR A 56 -5.94 5.38 -9.57
C TYR A 56 -7.14 4.45 -9.59
N VAL A 57 -7.13 3.51 -10.53
CA VAL A 57 -8.09 2.40 -10.55
C VAL A 57 -7.98 1.55 -9.27
N ASP A 58 -9.07 0.92 -8.88
CA ASP A 58 -9.10 0.05 -7.71
C ASP A 58 -8.22 -1.20 -7.90
N LEU A 59 -7.40 -1.49 -6.89
CA LEU A 59 -6.72 -2.76 -6.75
C LEU A 59 -7.75 -3.81 -6.35
N LEU A 60 -8.17 -4.64 -7.28
CA LEU A 60 -9.10 -5.74 -7.01
C LEU A 60 -8.35 -7.00 -6.58
N GLY A 61 -8.94 -7.78 -5.67
CA GLY A 61 -8.46 -9.12 -5.31
C GLY A 61 -8.28 -9.31 -3.81
N ARG A 62 -7.68 -10.44 -3.42
CA ARG A 62 -7.62 -10.95 -2.03
C ARG A 62 -7.16 -9.92 -0.99
N TYR A 63 -6.21 -9.07 -1.35
CA TYR A 63 -5.64 -8.03 -0.48
C TYR A 63 -6.07 -6.61 -0.87
N GLY A 64 -6.96 -6.47 -1.86
CA GLY A 64 -7.52 -5.22 -2.34
C GLY A 64 -9.02 -5.12 -2.09
N PHE A 65 -9.74 -4.41 -2.96
CA PHE A 65 -11.20 -4.31 -2.93
C PHE A 65 -11.87 -5.62 -3.33
N GLY A 66 -12.99 -5.92 -2.67
CA GLY A 66 -13.79 -7.14 -2.89
C GLY A 66 -13.17 -8.44 -2.38
N GLY A 67 -11.95 -8.39 -1.83
CA GLY A 67 -11.27 -9.56 -1.27
C GLY A 67 -11.42 -9.71 0.24
N THR A 68 -11.49 -10.95 0.70
CA THR A 68 -11.28 -11.31 2.11
C THR A 68 -9.83 -11.76 2.28
N PRO A 69 -9.01 -11.03 3.08
CA PRO A 69 -7.67 -11.49 3.41
C PRO A 69 -7.74 -12.81 4.18
N PRO A 70 -6.74 -13.70 4.08
CA PRO A 70 -6.65 -14.81 5.03
C PRO A 70 -6.59 -14.28 6.46
N ALA A 71 -7.16 -15.02 7.40
CA ALA A 71 -6.83 -14.83 8.81
C ALA A 71 -5.30 -14.90 8.96
N ALA A 72 -4.73 -13.84 9.53
CA ALA A 72 -3.30 -13.70 9.77
C ALA A 72 -2.78 -14.78 10.71
#